data_AF-A0A1E3X549-F1
#
_entry.id   AF-A0A1E3X549-F1
#
_cell.length_a   1.000
_cell.length_b   1.000
_cell.length_c   1.000
_cell.angle_alpha   90.00
_cell.angle_beta   90.00
_cell.angle_gamma   90.00
#
_symmetry.space_group_name_H-M   'P 1'
#
loop_
_entity.id
_entity.type
_entity.pdbx_description
1 polymer ?
#
loop_
_entity_poly.entity_id
_entity_poly.type
_entity_poly.pdbx_seq_one_letter_code
_entity_poly.pdbx_strand_id
1 'polypeptide(L)'
;MSKFGNIMSDILYPIDLRHLLQWILAEEKEGSILGVTRNLLYQPKPDDVFRMERYGKLMETPIGVAAGPHTQMSQNIVLSWLMGARYIEL
;
A
#
# COMPACT_ATOMS: atom_id res chain seq x y z
N MET A 1 47.52 -6.40 2.65
CA MET A 1 46.70 -6.45 1.42
C MET A 1 45.24 -6.28 1.81
N SER A 2 44.67 -5.11 1.53
CA SER A 2 43.26 -4.77 1.76
C SER A 2 42.54 -4.79 0.41
N LYS A 3 41.43 -5.54 0.30
CA LYS A 3 40.45 -5.60 -0.81
C LYS A 3 39.47 -6.71 -0.41
N PHE A 4 38.17 -6.54 -0.19
CA PHE A 4 37.18 -5.65 -0.79
C PHE A 4 36.14 -5.28 0.29
N GLY A 5 35.90 -3.98 0.50
CA GLY A 5 34.71 -3.51 1.18
C GLY A 5 33.53 -3.60 0.23
N ASN A 6 32.43 -4.21 0.65
CA ASN A 6 31.19 -4.27 -0.11
C ASN A 6 30.68 -2.83 -0.32
N ILE A 7 30.60 -2.35 -1.56
CA ILE A 7 30.10 -1.00 -1.86
C ILE A 7 28.57 -1.05 -1.75
N MET A 8 28.04 -0.68 -0.59
CA MET A 8 26.61 -0.42 -0.45
C MET A 8 26.32 0.90 -1.15
N SER A 9 25.49 0.90 -2.19
CA SER A 9 25.11 2.12 -2.89
C SER A 9 24.05 2.88 -2.09
N ASP A 10 24.19 4.19 -1.92
CA ASP A 10 23.19 5.06 -1.30
C ASP A 10 21.96 5.33 -2.21
N ILE A 11 21.89 4.64 -3.36
CA ILE A 11 20.82 4.78 -4.35
C ILE A 11 19.77 3.71 -4.09
N LEU A 12 18.54 4.17 -3.83
CA LEU A 12 17.37 3.31 -3.73
C LEU A 12 16.71 3.18 -5.11
N TYR A 13 16.47 1.95 -5.53
CA TYR A 13 15.74 1.64 -6.76
C TYR A 13 14.36 1.09 -6.43
N PRO A 14 13.31 1.53 -7.13
CA PRO A 14 11.98 0.96 -6.95
C PRO A 14 11.97 -0.48 -7.48
N ILE A 15 11.07 -1.29 -6.92
CA ILE A 15 10.75 -2.60 -7.48
C ILE A 15 10.16 -2.44 -8.90
N ASP A 16 10.50 -3.36 -9.81
CA ASP A 16 9.86 -3.39 -11.13
C ASP A 16 8.35 -3.61 -10.98
N LEU A 17 7.56 -2.85 -11.75
CA LEU A 17 6.10 -2.87 -11.65
C LEU A 17 5.51 -4.25 -11.98
N ARG A 18 6.04 -4.95 -12.99
CA ARG A 18 5.54 -6.27 -13.37
C ARG A 18 5.85 -7.28 -12.29
N HIS A 19 7.05 -7.21 -11.71
CA HIS A 19 7.43 -8.05 -10.58
C HIS A 19 6.49 -7.83 -9.38
N LEU A 20 6.24 -6.58 -8.99
CA LEU A 20 5.34 -6.26 -7.88
C LEU A 20 3.92 -6.76 -8.13
N LEU A 21 3.38 -6.55 -9.34
CA LEU A 21 2.04 -7.01 -9.69
C LEU A 21 1.94 -8.53 -9.67
N GLN A 22 2.92 -9.25 -10.23
CA GLN A 22 2.96 -10.70 -10.20
C GLN A 22 2.98 -11.25 -8.78
N TRP A 23 3.76 -10.61 -7.89
CA TRP A 23 3.80 -10.97 -6.48
C TRP A 23 2.44 -10.77 -5.80
N ILE A 24 1.82 -9.59 -5.95
CA ILE A 24 0.50 -9.30 -5.38
C ILE A 24 -0.55 -10.32 -5.85
N LEU A 25 -0.59 -10.62 -7.16
CA LEU A 25 -1.56 -11.55 -7.73
C LEU A 25 -1.30 -13.00 -7.34
N ALA A 26 -0.05 -13.37 -7.06
CA ALA A 26 0.29 -14.70 -6.58
C ALA A 26 -0.19 -14.87 -5.12
N GLU A 27 0.09 -13.90 -4.24
CA GLU A 27 -0.34 -13.98 -2.85
C GLU A 27 -1.86 -13.90 -2.70
N GLU A 28 -2.56 -13.12 -3.53
CA GLU A 28 -4.01 -12.95 -3.44
C GLU A 28 -4.73 -14.29 -3.61
N LYS A 29 -4.22 -15.15 -4.49
CA LYS A 29 -4.70 -16.52 -4.71
C LYS A 29 -4.53 -17.41 -3.47
N GLU A 30 -3.49 -17.16 -2.68
CA GLU A 30 -3.20 -17.84 -1.42
C GLU A 30 -3.89 -17.16 -0.21
N GLY A 31 -4.71 -16.13 -0.44
CA GLY A 31 -5.49 -15.47 0.60
C GLY A 31 -4.74 -14.40 1.39
N SER A 32 -3.65 -13.86 0.83
CA SER A 32 -2.90 -12.74 1.42
C SER A 32 -2.52 -11.69 0.38
N ILE A 33 -2.16 -10.48 0.79
CA ILE A 33 -1.61 -9.47 -0.11
C ILE A 33 -0.46 -8.78 0.61
N LEU A 34 0.74 -8.86 0.05
CA LEU A 34 1.98 -8.31 0.61
C LEU A 34 2.19 -8.77 2.07
N GLY A 35 1.94 -10.06 2.33
CA GLY A 35 2.04 -10.69 3.64
C GLY A 35 0.86 -10.42 4.60
N VAL A 36 -0.12 -9.62 4.20
CA VAL A 36 -1.32 -9.35 5.02
C VAL A 36 -2.44 -10.33 4.66
N THR A 37 -2.92 -11.11 5.62
CA THR A 37 -4.01 -12.06 5.40
C THR A 37 -5.34 -11.37 5.13
N ARG A 38 -6.18 -11.97 4.28
CA ARG A 38 -7.45 -11.37 3.80
C ARG A 38 -8.41 -10.95 4.92
N ASN A 39 -8.40 -11.65 6.05
CA ASN A 39 -9.24 -11.35 7.21
C ASN A 39 -8.83 -10.07 7.97
N LEU A 40 -7.64 -9.54 7.73
CA LEU A 40 -7.16 -8.27 8.30
C LEU A 40 -7.49 -7.07 7.40
N LEU A 41 -7.91 -7.31 6.15
CA LEU A 41 -8.25 -6.22 5.23
C LEU A 41 -9.51 -5.50 5.68
N TYR A 42 -9.53 -4.18 5.51
CA TYR A 42 -10.68 -3.36 5.85
C TYR A 42 -11.88 -3.70 4.94
N GLN A 43 -13.02 -3.96 5.55
CA GLN A 43 -14.28 -4.25 4.86
C GLN A 43 -15.28 -3.15 5.19
N PRO A 44 -15.53 -2.20 4.26
CA PRO A 44 -16.45 -1.11 4.52
C PRO A 44 -17.89 -1.61 4.62
N LYS A 45 -18.64 -1.12 5.60
CA LYS A 45 -20.06 -1.43 5.75
C LYS A 45 -20.92 -0.25 5.27
N PRO A 46 -22.08 -0.50 4.65
CA PRO A 46 -22.97 0.59 4.21
C PRO A 46 -23.46 1.49 5.35
N ASP A 47 -23.49 0.99 6.57
CA ASP A 47 -23.95 1.67 7.78
C ASP A 47 -22.79 2.20 8.66
N ASP A 48 -21.54 2.17 8.16
CA ASP A 48 -20.40 2.72 8.90
C ASP A 48 -20.59 4.23 9.18
N VAL A 49 -20.48 4.62 10.45
CA VAL A 49 -20.67 6.01 10.92
C VAL A 49 -19.61 6.98 10.40
N PHE A 50 -18.50 6.45 9.89
CA PHE A 50 -17.36 7.22 9.41
C PHE A 50 -17.44 7.55 7.91
N ARG A 51 -18.46 7.06 7.20
CA ARG A 51 -18.65 7.36 5.78
C ARG A 51 -18.92 8.85 5.58
N MET A 52 -18.34 9.43 4.54
CA MET A 52 -18.56 10.83 4.19
C MET A 52 -18.52 11.04 2.67
N GLU A 53 -19.04 12.17 2.21
CA GLU A 53 -18.89 12.59 0.81
C GLU A 53 -17.88 13.74 0.72
N ARG A 54 -16.92 13.62 -0.21
CA ARG A 54 -15.95 14.68 -0.50
C ARG A 54 -15.68 14.71 -2.00
N TYR A 55 -15.67 15.88 -2.60
CA TYR A 55 -15.44 16.06 -4.05
C TYR A 55 -16.39 15.23 -4.94
N GLY A 56 -17.65 15.05 -4.52
CA GLY A 56 -18.63 14.22 -5.24
C GLY A 56 -18.31 12.73 -5.23
N LYS A 57 -17.47 12.28 -4.28
CA LYS A 57 -17.11 10.88 -4.08
C LYS A 57 -17.46 10.48 -2.65
N LEU A 58 -18.12 9.33 -2.53
CA LEU A 58 -18.26 8.64 -1.26
C LEU A 58 -16.88 8.14 -0.82
N MET A 59 -16.54 8.42 0.43
CA MET A 59 -15.40 7.87 1.14
C MET A 59 -15.94 6.98 2.25
N GLU A 60 -15.56 5.71 2.28
CA GLU A 60 -16.01 4.77 3.31
C GLU A 60 -15.38 5.06 4.68
N THR A 61 -14.26 5.77 4.70
CA THR A 61 -13.60 6.30 5.89
C THR A 61 -13.14 7.74 5.63
N PRO A 62 -12.97 8.58 6.66
CA PRO A 62 -12.47 9.95 6.49
C PRO A 62 -10.94 10.02 6.55
N ILE A 63 -10.27 8.86 6.60
CA ILE A 63 -8.83 8.76 6.83
C ILE A 63 -8.07 8.58 5.52
N GLY A 64 -6.80 8.98 5.57
CA GLY A 64 -5.91 8.96 4.43
C GLY A 64 -4.45 8.93 4.83
N VAL A 65 -3.59 8.70 3.86
CA VAL A 65 -2.13 8.80 4.03
C VAL A 65 -1.63 10.07 3.34
N ALA A 66 -0.81 10.83 4.08
CA ALA A 66 -0.19 12.05 3.59
C ALA A 66 1.01 11.74 2.67
N ALA A 67 1.33 12.70 1.80
CA ALA A 67 2.47 12.60 0.91
C ALA A 67 3.77 12.46 1.72
N GLY A 68 4.62 11.50 1.35
CA GLY A 68 5.89 11.26 2.02
C GLY A 68 6.28 9.78 2.08
N PRO A 69 6.95 9.31 3.15
CA PRO A 69 7.44 7.93 3.24
C PRO A 69 6.35 6.87 3.07
N HIS A 70 5.11 7.17 3.48
CA HIS A 70 3.97 6.26 3.36
C HIS A 70 3.44 6.13 1.92
N THR A 71 3.74 7.06 1.02
CA THR A 71 3.28 7.03 -0.38
C THR A 71 4.41 6.96 -1.40
N GLN A 72 5.67 6.89 -0.94
CA GLN A 72 6.85 6.77 -1.80
C GLN A 72 6.92 5.43 -2.55
N MET A 73 6.35 4.36 -1.98
CA MET A 73 6.39 3.01 -2.56
C MET A 73 4.98 2.53 -2.91
N SER A 74 4.83 1.93 -4.11
CA SER A 74 3.54 1.43 -4.60
C SER A 74 2.88 0.42 -3.66
N GLN A 75 3.65 -0.45 -3.02
CA GLN A 75 3.13 -1.41 -2.04
C GLN A 75 2.50 -0.73 -0.82
N ASN A 76 3.03 0.42 -0.39
CA ASN A 76 2.48 1.15 0.75
C ASN A 76 1.16 1.82 0.35
N ILE A 77 1.05 2.33 -0.87
CA ILE A 77 -0.20 2.87 -1.42
C ILE A 77 -1.28 1.79 -1.47
N VAL A 78 -0.94 0.61 -2.03
CA VAL A 78 -1.85 -0.54 -2.12
C VAL A 78 -2.32 -0.98 -0.74
N LEU A 79 -1.38 -1.20 0.20
CA LEU A 79 -1.73 -1.58 1.57
C LEU A 79 -2.54 -0.50 2.28
N SER A 80 -2.23 0.79 2.11
CA SER A 80 -3.00 1.88 2.72
C SER A 80 -4.47 1.82 2.29
N TRP A 81 -4.73 1.61 1.00
CA TRP A 81 -6.10 1.48 0.50
C TRP A 81 -6.82 0.23 1.04
N LEU A 82 -6.12 -0.92 1.04
CA LEU A 82 -6.64 -2.19 1.56
C LEU A 82 -6.92 -2.14 3.08
N MET A 83 -6.17 -1.31 3.82
CA MET A 83 -6.33 -1.06 5.25
C MET A 83 -7.33 0.07 5.56
N GLY A 84 -8.01 0.60 4.54
CA GLY A 84 -9.14 1.51 4.71
C GLY A 84 -8.83 2.99 4.51
N ALA A 85 -7.66 3.38 3.99
CA ALA A 85 -7.46 4.75 3.51
C ALA A 85 -8.35 5.04 2.30
N ARG A 86 -8.94 6.24 2.25
CA ARG A 86 -9.76 6.73 1.12
C ARG A 86 -9.32 8.07 0.57
N TYR A 87 -8.31 8.68 1.18
CA TYR A 87 -7.61 9.84 0.66
C TYR A 87 -6.10 9.55 0.64
N ILE A 88 -5.45 9.71 -0.49
CA ILE A 88 -4.01 9.40 -0.64
C ILE A 88 -3.37 10.60 -1.32
N GLU A 89 -2.47 11.26 -0.62
CA GLU A 89 -1.67 12.37 -1.14
C GLU A 89 -0.36 11.82 -1.71
N LEU A 90 -0.02 12.24 -2.93
CA LEU A 90 1.17 11.81 -3.67
C LEU A 90 2.12 12.98 -3.90
#